data_AF-A0AA92TX78-F1
#
_entry.id   AF-A0AA92TX78-F1
#
_cell.length_a   1.000
_cell.length_b   1.000
_cell.length_c   1.000
_cell.angle_alpha   90.00
_cell.angle_beta   90.00
_cell.angle_gamma   90.00
#
_symmetry.space_group_name_H-M   'P 1'
#
loop_
_entity.id
_entity.type
_entity.pdbx_description
1 polymer ?
#
loop_
_entity_poly.entity_id
_entity_poly.type
_entity_poly.pdbx_seq_one_letter_code
_entity_poly.pdbx_strand_id
1 'polypeptide(L)'
;MSELNVNIGLAIEQRVNELGISKSELARRLGIAQQNVNKVVFSKESLDTAKLMEISKALDYNFFELYANLSPKKTSLFNSTKLQSLINDKGLGNIEFASKVGLTRNELANILEGGDVSLSMVEKIAEALDVKPTELINGAISTAEAHSDSDSSLLELEKQIIELKAENKVLRELQGLPARRMVNVG
;
A
#
# COMPACT_ATOMS: atom_id res chain seq x y z
N MET A 1 -7.33 -22.71 15.65
CA MET A 1 -7.32 -22.02 14.35
C MET A 1 -8.08 -20.74 14.55
N SER A 2 -7.41 -19.59 14.51
CA SER A 2 -8.06 -18.29 14.65
C SER A 2 -8.56 -17.90 13.26
N GLU A 3 -9.80 -18.24 12.94
CA GLU A 3 -10.43 -17.78 11.69
C GLU A 3 -10.41 -16.24 11.71
N LEU A 4 -9.79 -15.65 10.68
CA LEU A 4 -9.87 -14.22 10.41
C LEU A 4 -11.30 -13.91 9.95
N ASN A 5 -12.25 -13.95 10.89
CA ASN A 5 -13.62 -13.57 10.62
C ASN A 5 -13.65 -12.07 10.37
N VAL A 6 -13.80 -11.70 9.10
CA VAL A 6 -14.03 -10.32 8.69
C VAL A 6 -15.32 -9.83 9.34
N ASN A 7 -15.18 -8.91 10.29
CA ASN A 7 -16.32 -8.22 10.88
C ASN A 7 -16.74 -7.07 9.97
N ILE A 8 -17.78 -7.30 9.19
CA ILE A 8 -18.27 -6.34 8.20
C ILE A 8 -18.81 -5.06 8.85
N GLY A 9 -19.47 -5.16 10.00
CA GLY A 9 -19.97 -3.99 10.71
C GLY A 9 -18.87 -3.01 11.10
N LEU A 10 -17.73 -3.51 11.58
CA LEU A 10 -16.55 -2.70 11.87
C LEU A 10 -15.91 -2.11 10.61
N ALA A 11 -15.80 -2.90 9.53
CA ALA A 11 -15.24 -2.41 8.27
C ALA A 11 -16.08 -1.28 7.66
N ILE A 12 -17.41 -1.37 7.76
CA ILE A 12 -18.31 -0.29 7.33
C ILE A 12 -18.13 0.95 8.22
N GLU A 13 -18.01 0.79 9.54
CA GLU A 13 -17.76 1.91 10.45
C GLU A 13 -16.44 2.63 10.13
N GLN A 14 -15.37 1.87 9.88
CA GLN A 14 -14.09 2.41 9.44
C GLN A 14 -14.23 3.19 8.14
N ARG A 15 -14.89 2.61 7.13
CA ARG A 15 -15.08 3.28 5.84
C ARG A 15 -15.90 4.57 5.94
N VAL A 16 -16.91 4.58 6.81
CA VAL A 16 -17.74 5.78 7.08
C VAL A 16 -16.89 6.89 7.73
N ASN A 17 -16.01 6.52 8.67
CA ASN A 17 -15.09 7.45 9.30
C ASN A 17 -14.05 8.01 8.31
N GLU A 18 -13.50 7.17 7.42
CA GLU A 18 -12.59 7.60 6.35
C GLU A 18 -13.23 8.62 5.39
N LEU A 19 -14.51 8.40 5.05
CA LEU A 19 -15.27 9.31 4.20
C LEU A 19 -15.74 10.57 4.95
N GLY A 20 -15.52 10.66 6.27
CA GLY A 20 -15.96 11.78 7.11
C GLY A 20 -17.49 11.93 7.18
N ILE A 21 -18.24 10.86 6.90
CA ILE A 21 -19.70 10.90 6.84
C ILE A 21 -20.28 10.71 8.25
N SER A 22 -21.26 11.54 8.62
CA SER A 22 -21.95 11.38 9.90
C SER A 22 -22.89 10.17 9.90
N LYS A 23 -23.15 9.60 11.08
CA LYS A 23 -24.12 8.50 11.24
C LYS A 23 -25.51 8.85 10.71
N SER A 24 -25.92 10.11 10.80
CA SER A 24 -27.19 10.61 10.26
C SER A 24 -27.23 10.57 8.73
N GLU A 25 -26.13 10.94 8.08
CA GLU A 25 -26.04 10.91 6.63
C GLU A 25 -25.96 9.47 6.10
N LEU A 26 -25.26 8.57 6.80
CA LEU A 26 -25.31 7.14 6.49
C LEU A 26 -26.74 6.59 6.61
N ALA A 27 -27.44 6.93 7.69
CA ALA A 27 -28.83 6.50 7.91
C ALA A 27 -29.75 6.95 6.76
N ARG A 28 -29.60 8.19 6.33
CA ARG A 28 -30.34 8.79 5.23
C ARG A 28 -30.06 8.10 3.90
N ARG A 29 -28.79 7.78 3.60
CA ARG A 29 -28.40 7.04 2.38
C ARG A 29 -28.95 5.60 2.37
N LEU A 30 -29.03 4.97 3.54
CA LEU A 30 -29.53 3.60 3.69
C LEU A 30 -31.06 3.54 3.88
N GLY A 31 -31.75 4.68 3.98
CA GLY A 31 -33.20 4.71 4.22
C GLY A 31 -33.63 4.14 5.58
N ILE A 32 -32.73 4.14 6.58
CA ILE A 32 -33.02 3.63 7.93
C ILE A 32 -33.03 4.76 8.96
N ALA A 33 -33.72 4.55 10.08
CA ALA A 33 -33.67 5.50 11.20
C ALA A 33 -32.25 5.55 11.81
N GLN A 34 -31.75 6.75 12.13
CA GLN A 34 -30.40 6.97 12.67
C GLN A 34 -30.09 6.10 13.90
N GLN A 35 -31.07 5.94 14.81
CA GLN A 35 -30.96 5.10 16.00
C GLN A 35 -30.72 3.60 15.70
N ASN A 36 -31.12 3.14 14.51
CA ASN A 36 -30.98 1.75 14.10
C ASN A 36 -29.64 1.47 13.40
N VAL A 37 -28.87 2.50 13.00
CA VAL A 37 -27.60 2.32 12.28
C VAL A 37 -26.62 1.47 13.10
N ASN A 38 -26.45 1.78 14.38
CA ASN A 38 -25.55 1.00 15.24
C ASN A 38 -26.00 -0.47 15.29
N LYS A 39 -27.29 -0.73 15.53
CA LYS A 39 -27.84 -2.09 15.70
C LYS A 39 -27.88 -2.92 14.41
N VAL A 40 -28.13 -2.28 13.28
CA VAL A 40 -28.38 -2.94 11.99
C VAL A 40 -27.11 -3.02 11.13
N VAL A 41 -26.19 -2.06 11.27
CA VAL A 41 -24.99 -1.95 10.43
C VAL A 41 -23.73 -2.25 11.23
N PHE A 42 -23.40 -1.46 12.27
CA PHE A 42 -22.10 -1.55 12.93
C PHE A 42 -21.95 -2.71 13.92
N SER A 43 -23.02 -3.09 14.63
CA SER A 43 -22.99 -4.17 15.63
C SER A 43 -23.12 -5.58 15.02
N LYS A 44 -23.10 -5.69 13.68
CA LYS A 44 -23.28 -6.96 12.97
C LYS A 44 -21.96 -7.43 12.37
N GLU A 45 -21.50 -8.59 12.81
CA GLU A 45 -20.29 -9.22 12.23
C GLU A 45 -20.50 -9.65 10.79
N SER A 46 -21.73 -10.08 10.45
CA SER A 46 -22.16 -10.44 9.10
C SER A 46 -23.47 -9.74 8.72
N LEU A 47 -23.58 -9.40 7.44
CA LEU A 47 -24.77 -8.79 6.86
C LEU A 47 -25.29 -9.64 5.71
N ASP A 48 -26.60 -9.60 5.51
CA ASP A 48 -27.23 -10.20 4.34
C ASP A 48 -26.69 -9.57 3.05
N THR A 49 -26.50 -10.38 2.01
CA THR A 49 -25.89 -9.98 0.73
C THR A 49 -26.61 -8.79 0.10
N ALA A 50 -27.94 -8.76 0.17
CA ALA A 50 -28.74 -7.65 -0.35
C ALA A 50 -28.44 -6.33 0.38
N LYS A 51 -28.40 -6.36 1.72
CA LYS A 51 -28.10 -5.18 2.55
C LYS A 51 -26.66 -4.73 2.36
N LEU A 52 -25.71 -5.66 2.29
CA LEU A 52 -24.31 -5.32 2.06
C LEU A 52 -24.11 -4.67 0.69
N MET A 53 -24.87 -5.10 -0.33
CA MET A 53 -24.86 -4.47 -1.65
C MET A 53 -25.43 -3.05 -1.63
N GLU A 54 -26.52 -2.81 -0.90
CA GLU A 54 -27.07 -1.45 -0.71
C GLU A 54 -26.06 -0.53 -0.01
N ILE A 55 -25.40 -1.02 1.04
CA ILE A 55 -24.37 -0.27 1.76
C ILE A 55 -23.15 -0.01 0.87
N SER A 56 -22.73 -1.01 0.10
CA SER A 56 -21.64 -0.88 -0.87
C SER A 56 -21.92 0.24 -1.88
N LYS A 57 -23.15 0.30 -2.41
CA LYS A 57 -23.59 1.38 -3.32
C LYS A 57 -23.65 2.74 -2.62
N ALA A 58 -24.16 2.79 -1.39
CA ALA A 58 -24.29 4.03 -0.63
C ALA A 58 -22.94 4.68 -0.25
N LEU A 59 -21.90 3.85 -0.11
CA LEU A 59 -20.55 4.24 0.27
C LEU A 59 -19.55 4.21 -0.89
N ASP A 60 -20.01 3.89 -2.09
CA ASP A 60 -19.18 3.70 -3.29
C ASP A 60 -17.93 2.85 -3.01
N TYR A 61 -18.14 1.72 -2.32
CA TYR A 61 -17.06 0.83 -1.88
C TYR A 61 -17.51 -0.62 -1.93
N ASN A 62 -16.67 -1.50 -2.47
CA ASN A 62 -16.98 -2.91 -2.63
C ASN A 62 -16.59 -3.73 -1.38
N PHE A 63 -17.51 -3.86 -0.43
CA PHE A 63 -17.24 -4.62 0.81
C PHE A 63 -17.07 -6.14 0.57
N PHE A 64 -17.46 -6.66 -0.60
CA PHE A 64 -17.24 -8.07 -0.94
C PHE A 64 -15.76 -8.42 -1.13
N GLU A 65 -14.91 -7.43 -1.45
CA GLU A 65 -13.46 -7.62 -1.54
C GLU A 65 -12.84 -8.01 -0.19
N LEU A 66 -13.44 -7.59 0.92
CA LEU A 66 -12.99 -7.98 2.25
C LEU A 66 -13.13 -9.50 2.45
N TYR A 67 -14.13 -10.11 1.83
CA TYR A 67 -14.29 -11.57 1.82
C TYR A 67 -13.33 -12.27 0.83
N ALA A 68 -12.97 -11.61 -0.27
CA ALA A 68 -12.02 -12.15 -1.24
C ALA A 68 -10.58 -12.19 -0.68
N ASN A 69 -10.24 -11.26 0.21
CA ASN A 69 -8.92 -11.16 0.85
C ASN A 69 -8.74 -12.11 2.06
N LEU A 70 -9.64 -13.08 2.29
CA LEU A 70 -9.45 -14.10 3.35
C LEU A 70 -8.33 -15.09 3.04
N SER A 71 -7.86 -15.18 1.80
CA SER A 71 -6.55 -15.78 1.57
C SER A 71 -5.53 -14.79 2.13
N PRO A 72 -4.75 -15.13 3.17
CA PRO A 72 -3.68 -14.26 3.63
C PRO A 72 -2.81 -13.99 2.41
N LYS A 73 -2.86 -12.75 1.91
CA LYS A 73 -1.99 -12.32 0.82
C LYS A 73 -0.59 -12.54 1.37
N LYS A 74 0.06 -13.61 0.94
CA LYS A 74 1.38 -13.97 1.45
C LYS A 74 2.26 -12.80 1.02
N THR A 75 2.64 -11.96 1.96
CA THR A 75 3.50 -10.81 1.69
C THR A 75 4.91 -11.33 1.57
N SER A 76 5.19 -12.09 0.51
CA SER A 76 6.57 -12.46 0.20
C SER A 76 7.36 -11.19 -0.06
N LEU A 77 8.60 -11.19 0.40
CA LEU A 77 9.57 -10.17 0.05
C LEU A 77 9.80 -10.13 -1.47
N PHE A 78 9.43 -11.19 -2.19
CA PHE A 78 9.49 -11.27 -3.63
C PHE A 78 8.38 -10.46 -4.32
N ASN A 79 8.75 -9.67 -5.34
CA ASN A 79 7.84 -8.85 -6.11
C ASN A 79 7.20 -9.67 -7.25
N SER A 80 6.07 -10.31 -6.96
CA SER A 80 5.33 -11.11 -7.94
C SER A 80 4.83 -10.29 -9.14
N THR A 81 4.41 -9.04 -8.92
CA THR A 81 3.93 -8.17 -9.99
C THR A 81 5.03 -7.80 -10.99
N LYS A 82 6.24 -7.51 -10.48
CA LYS A 82 7.40 -7.22 -11.30
C LYS A 82 7.86 -8.47 -12.05
N LEU A 83 7.88 -9.63 -11.40
CA LEU A 83 8.16 -10.90 -12.05
C LEU A 83 7.22 -11.12 -13.25
N GLN A 84 5.92 -10.96 -13.05
CA GLN A 84 4.95 -11.17 -14.12
C GLN A 84 5.14 -10.19 -15.29
N SER A 85 5.49 -8.94 -14.99
CA SER A 85 5.81 -7.95 -16.02
C SER A 85 7.04 -8.35 -16.83
N LEU A 86 8.13 -8.76 -16.18
CA LEU A 86 9.37 -9.19 -16.84
C LEU A 86 9.17 -10.44 -17.71
N ILE A 87 8.36 -11.40 -17.26
CA ILE A 87 8.01 -12.59 -18.04
C ILE A 87 7.32 -12.17 -19.35
N ASN A 88 6.33 -11.27 -19.25
CA ASN A 88 5.59 -10.76 -20.41
C ASN A 88 6.48 -9.93 -21.34
N ASP A 89 7.35 -9.08 -20.80
CA ASP A 89 8.27 -8.23 -21.57
C ASP A 89 9.28 -9.07 -22.38
N LYS A 90 9.67 -10.24 -21.87
CA LYS A 90 10.50 -11.22 -22.57
C LYS A 90 9.71 -12.07 -23.57
N GLY A 91 8.40 -11.84 -23.71
CA GLY A 91 7.51 -12.60 -24.59
C GLY A 91 7.33 -14.06 -24.17
N LEU A 92 7.62 -14.40 -22.91
CA LEU A 92 7.50 -15.76 -22.39
C LEU A 92 6.10 -15.95 -21.81
N GLY A 93 5.44 -17.06 -22.16
CA GLY A 93 4.24 -17.48 -21.44
C GLY A 93 4.59 -18.02 -20.04
N ASN A 94 3.66 -17.93 -19.08
CA ASN A 94 3.87 -18.47 -17.72
C ASN A 94 4.28 -19.95 -17.72
N ILE A 95 3.77 -20.76 -18.67
CA ILE A 95 4.10 -22.18 -18.78
C ILE A 95 5.54 -22.36 -19.27
N GLU A 96 5.93 -21.61 -20.30
CA GLU A 96 7.27 -21.68 -20.89
C GLU A 96 8.33 -21.19 -19.90
N PHE A 97 8.03 -20.09 -19.19
CA PHE A 97 8.88 -19.58 -18.13
C PHE A 97 9.03 -20.60 -17.00
N ALA A 98 7.93 -21.20 -16.53
CA ALA A 98 7.98 -22.23 -15.49
C ALA A 98 8.90 -23.38 -15.93
N SER A 99 8.73 -23.90 -17.14
CA SER A 99 9.61 -24.95 -17.69
C SER A 99 11.07 -24.53 -17.78
N LYS A 100 11.35 -23.27 -18.15
CA LYS A 100 12.72 -22.74 -18.25
C LYS A 100 13.44 -22.68 -16.90
N VAL A 101 12.73 -22.37 -15.82
CA VAL A 101 13.29 -22.28 -14.46
C VAL A 101 13.23 -23.62 -13.71
N GLY A 102 12.59 -24.64 -14.30
CA GLY A 102 12.38 -25.94 -13.66
C GLY A 102 11.26 -25.93 -12.61
N LEU A 103 10.29 -25.04 -12.78
CA LEU A 103 9.07 -24.93 -11.98
C LEU A 103 7.91 -25.68 -12.61
N THR A 104 7.05 -26.23 -11.75
CA THR A 104 5.69 -26.61 -12.13
C THR A 104 4.80 -25.37 -12.25
N ARG A 105 3.70 -25.52 -13.00
CA ARG A 105 2.67 -24.47 -13.12
C ARG A 105 2.13 -24.03 -11.76
N ASN A 106 1.97 -24.98 -10.83
CA ASN A 106 1.43 -24.71 -9.49
C ASN A 106 2.44 -23.95 -8.62
N GLU A 107 3.72 -24.29 -8.69
CA GLU A 107 4.76 -23.56 -7.96
C GLU A 107 4.88 -22.12 -8.46
N LEU A 108 4.86 -21.90 -9.78
CA LEU A 108 4.86 -20.54 -10.33
C LEU A 108 3.61 -19.76 -9.90
N ALA A 109 2.43 -20.38 -9.92
CA ALA A 109 1.20 -19.74 -9.45
C ALA A 109 1.31 -19.35 -7.97
N ASN A 110 1.81 -20.24 -7.12
CA ASN A 110 2.01 -19.94 -5.70
C ASN A 110 3.03 -18.80 -5.50
N ILE A 111 4.10 -18.72 -6.30
CA ILE A 111 5.05 -17.60 -6.26
C ILE A 111 4.36 -16.28 -6.67
N LEU A 112 3.55 -16.30 -7.73
CA LEU A 112 2.82 -15.12 -8.21
C LEU A 112 1.75 -14.64 -7.22
N GLU A 113 1.14 -15.55 -6.49
CA GLU A 113 0.21 -15.27 -5.38
C GLU A 113 0.93 -14.76 -4.11
N GLY A 114 2.26 -14.63 -4.16
CA GLY A 114 3.08 -14.09 -3.06
C GLY A 114 3.65 -15.15 -2.14
N GLY A 115 3.77 -16.41 -2.59
CA GLY A 115 4.45 -17.46 -1.86
C GLY A 115 5.92 -17.14 -1.58
N ASP A 116 6.43 -17.66 -0.46
CA ASP A 116 7.84 -17.54 -0.13
C ASP A 116 8.70 -18.31 -1.14
N VAL A 117 9.85 -17.73 -1.46
CA VAL A 117 10.79 -18.26 -2.44
C VAL A 117 12.17 -18.32 -1.80
N SER A 118 12.88 -19.43 -1.98
CA SER A 118 14.27 -19.52 -1.50
C SER A 118 15.18 -18.59 -2.29
N LEU A 119 16.26 -18.09 -1.68
CA LEU A 119 17.24 -17.24 -2.37
C LEU A 119 17.81 -17.89 -3.62
N SER A 120 18.16 -19.19 -3.54
CA SER A 120 18.62 -19.98 -4.69
C SER A 120 17.62 -20.02 -5.84
N MET A 121 16.33 -19.89 -5.53
CA MET A 121 15.28 -19.87 -6.53
C MET A 121 15.08 -18.48 -7.13
N VAL A 122 15.23 -17.43 -6.32
CA VAL A 122 15.30 -16.05 -6.81
C VAL A 122 16.46 -15.88 -7.78
N GLU A 123 17.63 -16.48 -7.48
CA GLU A 123 18.80 -16.46 -8.38
C GLU A 123 18.50 -17.11 -9.73
N LYS A 124 17.89 -18.30 -9.74
CA LYS A 124 17.50 -18.99 -10.98
C LYS A 124 16.48 -18.20 -11.81
N ILE A 125 15.51 -17.59 -11.14
CA ILE A 125 14.50 -16.74 -11.78
C ILE A 125 15.18 -15.51 -12.39
N ALA A 126 16.09 -14.87 -11.65
CA ALA A 126 16.82 -13.70 -12.09
C ALA A 126 17.72 -14.02 -13.30
N GLU A 127 18.44 -15.13 -13.27
CA GLU A 127 19.26 -15.62 -14.38
C GLU A 127 18.41 -15.92 -15.62
N ALA A 128 17.26 -16.57 -15.47
CA ALA A 128 16.38 -16.89 -16.59
C ALA A 128 15.78 -15.65 -17.28
N LEU A 129 15.65 -14.54 -16.54
CA LEU A 129 15.14 -13.25 -17.01
C LEU A 129 16.26 -12.25 -17.37
N ASP A 130 17.52 -12.58 -17.12
CA ASP A 130 18.66 -11.69 -17.33
C ASP A 130 18.52 -10.36 -16.54
N VAL A 131 18.16 -10.48 -15.26
CA VAL A 131 18.00 -9.35 -14.32
C VAL A 131 18.76 -9.62 -13.02
N LYS A 132 18.99 -8.59 -12.20
CA LYS A 132 19.60 -8.79 -10.87
C LYS A 132 18.57 -9.35 -9.88
N PRO A 133 18.94 -10.27 -8.97
CA PRO A 133 18.04 -10.79 -7.92
C PRO A 133 17.39 -9.68 -7.08
N THR A 134 18.10 -8.57 -6.86
CA THR A 134 17.59 -7.41 -6.14
C THR A 134 16.36 -6.78 -6.81
N GLU A 135 16.29 -6.78 -8.13
CA GLU A 135 15.16 -6.18 -8.88
C GLU A 135 13.85 -6.94 -8.70
N LEU A 136 13.92 -8.18 -8.21
CA LEU A 136 12.78 -9.04 -7.95
C LEU A 136 12.31 -8.96 -6.48
N ILE A 137 12.90 -8.09 -5.67
CA ILE A 137 12.58 -7.95 -4.24
C ILE A 137 11.81 -6.64 -3.99
N ASN A 138 10.69 -6.74 -3.25
CA ASN A 138 9.92 -5.62 -2.71
C ASN A 138 10.83 -4.79 -1.78
N GLY A 139 11.34 -3.66 -2.26
CA GLY A 139 12.31 -2.82 -1.55
C GLY A 139 13.49 -2.39 -2.40
N ALA A 140 13.74 -3.02 -3.55
CA ALA A 140 14.53 -2.41 -4.61
C ALA A 140 13.71 -1.31 -5.29
N ILE A 141 13.63 -0.16 -4.64
CA ILE A 141 13.52 1.09 -5.39
C ILE A 141 14.75 1.12 -6.28
N SER A 142 14.54 0.99 -7.59
CA SER A 142 15.52 1.40 -8.58
C SER A 142 15.93 2.83 -8.27
N THR A 143 17.07 2.99 -7.60
CA THR A 143 17.86 4.23 -7.59
C THR A 143 18.63 4.41 -8.90
N ALA A 144 18.48 3.47 -9.84
CA ALA A 144 18.98 3.56 -11.19
C ALA A 144 17.81 3.92 -12.13
N GLU A 145 17.55 5.22 -12.26
CA GLU A 145 17.01 5.96 -13.42
C GLU A 145 16.56 7.37 -12.93
N ALA A 146 17.45 8.09 -12.24
CA ALA A 146 17.28 9.52 -11.92
C ALA A 146 18.64 10.22 -11.74
N HIS A 147 19.54 10.05 -12.70
CA HIS A 147 20.70 10.95 -12.82
C HIS A 147 20.31 12.15 -13.70
N SER A 148 19.92 13.27 -13.06
CA SER A 148 20.40 14.63 -13.39
C SER A 148 19.70 15.79 -12.64
N ASP A 149 18.57 15.58 -11.95
CA ASP A 149 17.78 16.72 -11.42
C ASP A 149 17.72 16.87 -9.88
N SER A 150 18.16 15.84 -9.15
CA SER A 150 18.08 15.82 -7.67
C SER A 150 19.12 16.71 -7.00
N ASP A 151 20.30 16.89 -7.61
CA ASP A 151 21.41 17.66 -7.02
C ASP A 151 21.13 19.17 -7.06
N SER A 152 20.54 19.66 -8.17
CA SER A 152 20.07 21.04 -8.30
C SER A 152 18.98 21.38 -7.28
N SER A 153 18.05 20.46 -7.06
CA SER A 153 16.94 20.64 -6.12
C SER A 153 17.41 20.72 -4.66
N LEU A 154 18.43 19.94 -4.30
CA LEU A 154 19.04 19.93 -2.96
C LEU A 154 19.80 21.22 -2.68
N LEU A 155 20.60 21.69 -3.65
CA LEU A 155 21.33 22.95 -3.58
C LEU A 155 20.38 24.16 -3.45
N GLU A 156 19.24 24.13 -4.15
CA GLU A 156 18.24 25.18 -4.07
C GLU A 156 17.55 25.20 -2.70
N LEU A 157 17.25 24.01 -2.14
CA LEU A 157 16.72 23.89 -0.79
C LEU A 157 17.70 24.41 0.27
N GLU A 158 18.99 24.08 0.13
CA GLU A 158 20.03 24.57 1.05
C GLU A 158 20.15 26.10 1.03
N LYS A 159 20.09 26.71 -0.16
CA LYS A 159 20.09 28.17 -0.30
C LYS A 159 18.87 28.80 0.37
N GLN A 160 17.66 28.27 0.15
CA GLN A 160 16.45 28.77 0.81
C GLN A 160 16.52 28.64 2.34
N ILE A 161 17.07 27.54 2.85
CA ILE A 161 17.25 27.34 4.30
C ILE A 161 18.23 28.37 4.87
N ILE A 162 19.32 28.66 4.17
CA ILE A 162 20.31 29.66 4.60
C ILE A 162 19.69 31.06 4.62
N GLU A 163 18.94 31.42 3.58
CA GLU A 163 18.27 32.72 3.48
C GLU A 163 17.21 32.90 4.58
N LEU A 164 16.34 31.90 4.78
CA LEU A 164 15.35 31.92 5.87
C LEU A 164 16.01 32.00 7.25
N LYS A 165 17.17 31.36 7.44
CA LYS A 165 17.95 31.49 8.69
C LYS A 165 18.51 32.90 8.86
N ALA A 166 18.97 33.53 7.78
CA ALA A 166 19.46 34.91 7.80
C ALA A 166 18.33 35.90 8.10
N GLU A 167 17.17 35.76 7.45
CA GLU A 167 15.99 36.60 7.70
C GLU A 167 15.52 36.47 9.16
N ASN A 168 15.37 35.23 9.66
CA ASN A 168 15.01 34.99 11.06
C ASN A 168 16.03 35.57 12.04
N LYS A 169 17.31 35.62 11.68
CA LYS A 169 18.34 36.25 12.50
C LYS A 169 18.12 37.77 12.58
N VAL A 170 17.92 38.44 11.44
CA VAL A 170 17.68 39.88 11.37
C VAL A 170 16.41 40.28 12.12
N LEU A 171 15.31 39.54 11.92
CA LEU A 171 14.05 39.78 12.63
C LEU A 171 14.23 39.67 14.16
N ARG A 172 15.05 38.75 14.64
CA ARG A 172 15.33 38.60 16.07
C ARG A 172 16.21 39.71 16.63
N GLU A 173 17.18 40.20 15.85
CA GLU A 173 17.97 41.38 16.22
C GLU A 173 17.08 42.63 16.33
N LEU A 174 16.17 42.84 15.38
CA LEU A 174 15.17 43.92 15.44
C LEU A 174 14.23 43.79 16.64
N GLN A 175 13.89 42.56 17.04
CA GLN A 175 13.05 42.27 18.21
C GLN A 175 13.83 42.21 19.54
N GLY A 176 15.15 42.44 19.52
CA GLY A 176 16.00 42.39 20.74
C GLY A 176 16.15 40.99 21.36
N LEU A 177 15.89 39.92 20.61
CA LEU A 177 15.90 38.54 21.09
C LEU A 177 17.31 37.91 20.99
N PRO A 178 17.80 37.21 22.04
CA PRO A 178 19.15 36.61 22.05
C PRO A 178 19.27 35.42 21.10
N ALA A 179 20.43 35.17 20.48
CA ALA A 179 20.65 34.12 19.47
C ALA A 179 20.13 32.72 19.88
N ARG A 180 19.51 31.99 18.93
CA ARG A 180 18.93 30.67 19.17
C ARG A 180 20.04 29.62 19.30
N ARG A 181 20.23 29.06 20.49
CA ARG A 181 21.17 27.96 20.74
C ARG A 181 20.63 26.70 20.05
N MET A 182 21.27 26.25 18.96
CA MET A 182 20.95 24.95 18.37
C MET A 182 21.41 23.88 19.36
N VAL A 183 20.44 23.11 19.88
CA VAL A 183 20.75 21.90 20.65
C VAL A 183 21.05 20.83 19.60
N ASN A 184 22.29 20.34 19.56
CA ASN A 184 22.61 19.12 18.83
C ASN A 184 21.90 17.98 19.55
N VAL A 185 20.76 17.55 19.02
CA VAL A 185 20.18 16.24 19.34
C VAL A 185 21.01 15.21 18.57
N GLY A 186 21.94 14.59 19.30
CA GLY A 186 22.68 13.40 18.84
C GLY A 186 21.91 12.13 19.12
#